data_AF-A0A2N5ZHU2-F1
#
_entry.id   AF-A0A2N5ZHU2-F1
#
_cell.length_a   1.000
_cell.length_b   1.000
_cell.length_c   1.000
_cell.angle_alpha   90.00
_cell.angle_beta   90.00
_cell.angle_gamma   90.00
#
_symmetry.space_group_name_H-M   'P 1'
#
loop_
_entity.id
_entity.type
_entity.pdbx_description
1 polymer ?
#
loop_
_entity_poly.entity_id
_entity_poly.type
_entity_poly.pdbx_seq_one_letter_code
_entity_poly.pdbx_strand_id
1 'polypeptide(L)'
;MGKARVKIKFCESLDRFVQIREFTEDEINKIFKNINITDKKSYKRLIISTAIVNYLEEIAPLVFGNNNYSLFGEITEQELYNLCIQVNPSLDIKNVTITMEREEDESIKALDSESTGDKEEEEDITHRLINMEKHLRKRIVGQEEAISVVSLAIRKAHVGLKNPQKPIGSFMFAGPTGVGKTELAKALAEFLFGDEREIIRIDCSEYSMSHEYAKLIGAPPGYIGHKEGGFLTEAVKAKPRSVVLFDELEKAHRKMHNVLLQILDDGILTDNHGEKVIFKDCVIIMTTNVGVEEFQKIEKLIGFGSEAVQKDLNVRKRETSKALEKSFPPEFLNRIDEMVTFRPLTKVDNMDIFDIMIAEVLDRLDKLGMDLVITQEVKEYIVDNGSNEKYGARPLKRAIKNYIENPLSGCILNKDFVKGDKINTSVVYDENRIDFKKGKPEKTTKKKTSKKTTTKSTAKKTTKKKTTKKKTKKDKKDDK
;
A
#
# COMPACT_ATOMS: atom_id res chain seq x y z
N MET A 1 -58.99 4.63 -8.52
CA MET A 1 -58.19 5.75 -9.06
C MET A 1 -58.11 6.83 -7.99
N GLY A 2 -56.99 6.93 -7.28
CA GLY A 2 -56.77 7.98 -6.29
C GLY A 2 -56.70 9.34 -6.99
N LYS A 3 -57.37 10.36 -6.45
CA LYS A 3 -57.28 11.73 -6.96
C LYS A 3 -55.87 12.26 -6.69
N ALA A 4 -55.14 12.66 -7.73
CA ALA A 4 -53.85 13.33 -7.59
C ALA A 4 -54.03 14.63 -6.78
N ARG A 5 -53.31 14.77 -5.67
CA ARG A 5 -53.32 15.99 -4.86
C ARG A 5 -52.30 16.95 -5.45
N VAL A 6 -52.76 18.14 -5.81
CA VAL A 6 -51.92 19.18 -6.42
C VAL A 6 -51.99 20.42 -5.54
N LYS A 7 -50.84 21.02 -5.23
CA LYS A 7 -50.74 22.32 -4.57
C LYS A 7 -50.27 23.36 -5.57
N ILE A 8 -50.84 24.55 -5.47
CA ILE A 8 -50.46 25.69 -6.28
C ILE A 8 -49.46 26.53 -5.47
N LYS A 9 -48.32 26.85 -6.08
CA LYS A 9 -47.28 27.71 -5.51
C LYS A 9 -46.95 28.83 -6.49
N PHE A 10 -46.64 30.00 -5.99
CA PHE A 10 -46.16 31.10 -6.84
C PHE A 10 -44.65 31.00 -6.99
N CYS A 11 -44.16 31.04 -8.24
CA CYS A 11 -42.74 31.12 -8.55
C CYS A 11 -42.42 32.57 -8.95
N GLU A 12 -41.58 33.22 -8.17
CA GLU A 12 -41.19 34.62 -8.33
C GLU A 12 -40.37 34.81 -9.60
N SER A 13 -39.38 33.93 -9.85
CA SER A 13 -38.54 34.05 -11.06
C SER A 13 -39.32 33.90 -12.36
N LEU A 14 -40.47 33.21 -12.35
CA LEU A 14 -41.31 33.03 -13.53
C LEU A 14 -42.55 33.95 -13.55
N ASP A 15 -42.80 34.72 -12.47
CA ASP A 15 -43.99 35.54 -12.23
C ASP A 15 -45.33 34.80 -12.44
N ARG A 16 -45.37 33.52 -12.06
CA ARG A 16 -46.50 32.63 -12.38
C ARG A 16 -46.75 31.60 -11.29
N PHE A 17 -47.99 31.11 -11.26
CA PHE A 17 -48.36 29.97 -10.41
C PHE A 17 -47.95 28.64 -11.07
N VAL A 18 -47.26 27.80 -10.31
CA VAL A 18 -46.90 26.43 -10.68
C VAL A 18 -47.72 25.43 -9.88
N GLN A 19 -48.16 24.38 -10.56
CA GLN A 19 -48.90 23.27 -9.98
C GLN A 19 -47.92 22.14 -9.63
N ILE A 20 -47.84 21.78 -8.35
CA ILE A 20 -46.90 20.78 -7.83
C ILE A 20 -47.70 19.60 -7.28
N ARG A 21 -47.40 18.40 -7.77
CA ARG A 21 -47.98 17.14 -7.30
C ARG A 21 -47.46 16.83 -5.89
N GLU A 22 -48.36 16.42 -5.01
CA GLU A 22 -48.05 15.89 -3.70
C GLU A 22 -47.92 14.36 -3.82
N PHE A 23 -46.79 13.81 -3.36
CA PHE A 23 -46.48 12.38 -3.45
C PHE A 23 -46.64 11.70 -2.09
N THR A 24 -47.23 10.52 -2.13
CA THR A 24 -47.18 9.54 -1.03
C THR A 24 -45.84 8.81 -1.00
N GLU A 25 -45.47 8.21 0.13
CA GLU A 25 -44.21 7.45 0.26
C GLU A 25 -44.07 6.35 -0.82
N ASP A 26 -45.17 5.65 -1.13
CA ASP A 26 -45.22 4.63 -2.19
C ASP A 26 -44.99 5.20 -3.59
N GLU A 27 -45.48 6.42 -3.86
CA GLU A 27 -45.26 7.10 -5.13
C GLU A 27 -43.82 7.61 -5.25
N ILE A 28 -43.22 8.07 -4.14
CA ILE A 28 -41.80 8.47 -4.10
C ILE A 28 -40.90 7.28 -4.42
N ASN A 29 -41.16 6.12 -3.82
CA ASN A 29 -40.42 4.90 -4.12
C ASN A 29 -40.52 4.53 -5.62
N LYS A 30 -41.67 4.79 -6.27
CA LYS A 30 -41.83 4.60 -7.72
C LYS A 30 -41.06 5.62 -8.56
N ILE A 31 -40.89 6.87 -8.11
CA ILE A 31 -40.07 7.88 -8.82
C ILE A 31 -38.64 7.38 -8.94
N PHE A 32 -38.10 6.77 -7.88
CA PHE A 32 -36.71 6.30 -7.86
C PHE A 32 -36.52 4.86 -8.32
N LYS A 33 -37.60 4.12 -8.61
CA LYS A 33 -37.52 2.76 -9.13
C LYS A 33 -36.89 2.80 -10.53
N ASN A 34 -35.67 2.25 -10.63
CA ASN A 34 -34.87 2.14 -11.86
C ASN A 34 -34.23 3.44 -12.39
N ILE A 35 -34.00 4.47 -11.56
CA ILE A 35 -33.28 5.68 -11.96
C ILE A 35 -31.89 5.72 -11.30
N ASN A 36 -30.83 5.79 -12.10
CA ASN A 36 -29.45 5.91 -11.62
C ASN A 36 -29.02 7.39 -11.62
N ILE A 37 -29.08 8.05 -10.46
CA ILE A 37 -28.75 9.47 -10.30
C ILE A 37 -27.37 9.59 -9.63
N THR A 38 -26.40 10.19 -10.32
CA THR A 38 -25.01 10.27 -9.85
C THR A 38 -24.59 11.69 -9.42
N ASP A 39 -25.41 12.71 -9.68
CA ASP A 39 -25.08 14.10 -9.37
C ASP A 39 -26.29 14.95 -8.92
N LYS A 40 -25.98 16.02 -8.17
CA LYS A 40 -26.97 16.94 -7.56
C LYS A 40 -27.83 17.67 -8.59
N LYS A 41 -27.32 17.96 -9.79
CA LYS A 41 -28.05 18.70 -10.83
C LYS A 41 -29.08 17.79 -11.48
N SER A 42 -28.70 16.55 -11.80
CA SER A 42 -29.61 15.52 -12.31
C SER A 42 -30.72 15.17 -11.32
N TYR A 43 -30.40 15.10 -10.01
CA TYR A 43 -31.39 14.89 -8.96
C TYR A 43 -32.45 15.99 -8.94
N LYS A 44 -32.04 17.26 -8.89
CA LYS A 44 -32.99 18.39 -8.87
C LYS A 44 -33.87 18.41 -10.10
N ARG A 45 -33.28 18.18 -11.28
CA ARG A 45 -34.02 18.14 -12.54
C ARG A 45 -35.07 17.04 -12.57
N LEU A 46 -34.74 15.85 -12.06
CA LEU A 46 -35.71 14.76 -11.93
C LEU A 46 -36.88 15.17 -11.03
N ILE A 47 -36.60 15.76 -9.86
CA ILE A 47 -37.66 16.19 -8.94
C ILE A 47 -38.55 17.25 -9.58
N ILE A 48 -37.96 18.27 -10.21
CA ILE A 48 -38.70 19.35 -10.86
C ILE A 48 -39.57 18.79 -12.01
N SER A 49 -38.99 17.97 -12.89
CA SER A 49 -39.70 17.45 -14.07
C SER A 49 -40.80 16.46 -13.71
N THR A 50 -40.67 15.78 -12.58
CA THR A 50 -41.65 14.78 -12.10
C THR A 50 -42.75 15.42 -11.26
N ALA A 51 -42.41 16.40 -10.41
CA ALA A 51 -43.33 17.01 -9.47
C ALA A 51 -44.18 18.13 -10.08
N ILE A 52 -43.65 18.90 -11.02
CA ILE A 52 -44.38 20.01 -11.64
C ILE A 52 -45.26 19.51 -12.78
N VAL A 53 -46.55 19.84 -12.72
CA VAL A 53 -47.52 19.51 -13.78
C VAL A 53 -47.16 20.29 -15.05
N ASN A 54 -47.19 19.60 -16.20
CA ASN A 54 -46.86 20.16 -17.53
C ASN A 54 -45.46 20.80 -17.62
N TYR A 55 -44.49 20.34 -16.81
CA TYR A 55 -43.15 20.92 -16.79
C TYR A 55 -42.51 21.03 -18.18
N LEU A 56 -42.49 19.94 -18.95
CA LEU A 56 -41.83 19.91 -20.27
C LEU A 56 -42.50 20.83 -21.30
N GLU A 57 -43.81 21.01 -21.21
CA GLU A 57 -44.60 21.74 -22.21
C GLU A 57 -44.70 23.24 -21.88
N GLU A 58 -44.83 23.60 -20.60
CA GLU A 58 -45.12 24.98 -20.17
C GLU A 58 -43.96 25.66 -19.44
N ILE A 59 -43.15 24.92 -18.68
CA ILE A 59 -42.17 25.52 -17.75
C ILE A 59 -40.74 25.43 -18.30
N ALA A 60 -40.33 24.26 -18.80
CA ALA A 60 -38.99 24.04 -19.34
C ALA A 60 -38.63 25.02 -20.48
N PRO A 61 -39.53 25.38 -21.42
CA PRO A 61 -39.24 26.38 -22.44
C PRO A 61 -38.99 27.79 -21.86
N LEU A 62 -39.59 28.12 -20.71
CA LEU A 62 -39.39 29.42 -20.06
C LEU A 62 -38.05 29.48 -19.30
N VAL A 63 -37.61 28.34 -18.76
CA VAL A 63 -36.36 28.23 -18.02
C VAL A 63 -35.14 28.14 -18.96
N PHE A 64 -35.29 27.48 -20.12
CA PHE A 64 -34.17 27.19 -21.03
C PHE A 64 -34.29 27.78 -22.45
N GLY A 65 -35.44 28.38 -22.81
CA GLY A 65 -35.71 28.82 -24.18
C GLY A 65 -35.00 30.11 -24.60
N ASN A 66 -34.46 30.89 -23.65
CA ASN A 66 -33.70 32.11 -23.94
C ASN A 66 -32.22 31.93 -23.58
N ASN A 67 -31.41 31.54 -24.59
CA ASN A 67 -29.98 31.23 -24.48
C ASN A 67 -29.04 32.39 -24.05
N ASN A 68 -29.56 33.51 -23.52
CA ASN A 68 -28.74 34.70 -23.24
C ASN A 68 -28.35 34.90 -21.75
N TYR A 69 -28.83 34.08 -20.81
CA TYR A 69 -28.44 34.20 -19.39
C TYR A 69 -28.40 32.83 -18.67
N SER A 70 -27.24 32.15 -18.65
CA SER A 70 -27.13 30.83 -17.98
C SER A 70 -27.40 30.90 -16.47
N LEU A 71 -27.11 32.03 -15.84
CA LEU A 71 -27.27 32.24 -14.40
C LEU A 71 -28.76 32.32 -13.99
N PHE A 72 -29.62 32.88 -14.85
CA PHE A 72 -31.05 33.00 -14.59
C PHE A 72 -31.74 31.63 -14.57
N GLY A 73 -31.33 30.73 -15.48
CA GLY A 73 -31.83 29.35 -15.50
C GLY A 73 -31.47 28.56 -14.24
N GLU A 74 -30.25 28.73 -13.71
CA GLU A 74 -29.82 28.05 -12.48
C GLU A 74 -30.54 28.57 -11.23
N ILE A 75 -30.77 29.88 -11.15
CA ILE A 75 -31.54 30.50 -10.05
C ILE A 75 -32.99 29.98 -10.09
N THR A 76 -33.60 29.96 -11.28
CA THR A 76 -34.98 29.49 -11.46
C THR A 76 -35.11 27.98 -11.19
N GLU A 77 -34.16 27.15 -11.66
CA GLU A 77 -34.12 25.72 -11.32
C GLU A 77 -34.05 25.51 -9.79
N GLN A 78 -33.24 26.30 -9.09
CA GLN A 78 -33.10 26.21 -7.64
C GLN A 78 -34.40 26.61 -6.92
N GLU A 79 -35.06 27.67 -7.37
CA GLU A 79 -36.34 28.11 -6.80
C GLU A 79 -37.43 27.06 -7.01
N LEU A 80 -37.58 26.54 -8.22
CA LEU A 80 -38.55 25.49 -8.55
C LEU A 80 -38.31 24.23 -7.72
N TYR A 81 -37.04 23.81 -7.54
CA TYR A 81 -36.71 22.70 -6.65
C TYR A 81 -37.15 22.98 -5.21
N ASN A 82 -36.86 24.16 -4.67
CA ASN A 82 -37.25 24.52 -3.30
C ASN A 82 -38.78 24.50 -3.13
N LEU A 83 -39.54 24.98 -4.11
CA LEU A 83 -41.01 24.91 -4.10
C LEU A 83 -41.50 23.45 -4.11
N CYS A 84 -40.85 22.56 -4.87
CA CYS A 84 -41.15 21.13 -4.86
C CYS A 84 -40.91 20.49 -3.50
N ILE A 85 -39.79 20.84 -2.83
CA ILE A 85 -39.47 20.34 -1.48
C ILE A 85 -40.43 20.89 -0.42
N GLN A 86 -40.89 22.14 -0.54
CA GLN A 86 -41.92 22.67 0.37
C GLN A 86 -43.23 21.89 0.31
N VAL A 87 -43.57 21.34 -0.86
CA VAL A 87 -44.77 20.51 -1.04
C VAL A 87 -44.49 19.06 -0.63
N ASN A 88 -43.28 18.56 -0.90
CA ASN A 88 -42.85 17.20 -0.62
C ASN A 88 -41.50 17.17 0.12
N PRO A 89 -41.50 17.34 1.46
CA PRO A 89 -40.24 17.43 2.23
C PRO A 89 -39.37 16.17 2.15
N SER A 90 -39.98 15.00 1.93
CA SER A 90 -39.32 13.70 1.76
C SER A 90 -38.52 13.57 0.45
N LEU A 91 -38.71 14.48 -0.52
CA LEU A 91 -37.92 14.54 -1.75
C LEU A 91 -36.66 15.39 -1.59
N ASP A 92 -36.39 15.95 -0.40
CA ASP A 92 -35.17 16.72 -0.16
C ASP A 92 -33.95 15.80 -0.28
N ILE A 93 -33.03 16.16 -1.16
CA ILE A 93 -31.76 15.45 -1.43
C ILE A 93 -30.98 15.05 -0.17
N LYS A 94 -31.20 15.74 0.97
CA LYS A 94 -30.56 15.41 2.25
C LYS A 94 -31.26 14.30 3.05
N ASN A 95 -32.52 13.98 2.74
CA ASN A 95 -33.40 13.17 3.60
C ASN A 95 -34.11 12.01 2.85
N VAL A 96 -33.79 11.77 1.58
CA VAL A 96 -34.49 10.75 0.77
C VAL A 96 -34.13 9.35 1.22
N THR A 97 -35.15 8.57 1.59
CA THR A 97 -35.04 7.16 1.97
C THR A 97 -35.89 6.35 0.99
N ILE A 98 -35.29 5.42 0.25
CA ILE A 98 -35.98 4.58 -0.75
C ILE A 98 -36.10 3.17 -0.19
N THR A 99 -37.32 2.64 -0.13
CA THR A 99 -37.59 1.27 0.30
C THR A 99 -37.52 0.34 -0.91
N MET A 100 -36.58 -0.61 -0.89
CA MET A 100 -36.44 -1.61 -1.94
C MET A 100 -37.16 -2.90 -1.51
N GLU A 101 -38.30 -3.20 -2.14
CA GLU A 101 -38.99 -4.48 -1.95
C GLU A 101 -38.22 -5.58 -2.67
N ARG A 102 -37.75 -6.58 -1.92
CA ARG A 102 -37.17 -7.81 -2.46
C ARG A 102 -38.30 -8.73 -2.88
N GLU A 103 -38.66 -8.73 -4.17
CA GLU A 103 -39.42 -9.82 -4.77
C GLU A 103 -38.46 -10.97 -5.05
N GLU A 104 -38.75 -12.14 -4.48
CA GLU A 104 -38.02 -13.39 -4.68
C GLU A 104 -38.25 -13.91 -6.10
N ASP A 105 -37.47 -13.43 -7.06
CA ASP A 105 -37.45 -13.96 -8.43
C ASP A 105 -36.37 -15.05 -8.57
N GLU A 106 -36.81 -16.29 -8.85
CA GLU A 106 -35.99 -17.47 -9.14
C GLU A 106 -35.02 -17.31 -10.33
N SER A 107 -35.09 -16.18 -11.04
CA SER A 107 -34.17 -15.78 -12.12
C SER A 107 -32.80 -15.29 -11.62
N ILE A 108 -32.65 -14.98 -10.32
CA ILE A 108 -31.41 -14.45 -9.72
C ILE A 108 -30.37 -15.55 -9.43
N LYS A 109 -30.76 -16.83 -9.43
CA LYS A 109 -29.79 -17.95 -9.28
C LYS A 109 -28.78 -18.08 -10.42
N ALA A 110 -28.99 -17.39 -11.55
CA ALA A 110 -28.08 -17.42 -12.70
C ALA A 110 -27.14 -16.20 -12.80
N LEU A 111 -27.28 -15.21 -11.91
CA LEU A 111 -26.37 -14.05 -11.85
C LEU A 111 -25.64 -13.93 -10.50
N ASP A 112 -26.14 -14.58 -9.44
CA ASP A 112 -25.36 -14.81 -8.21
C ASP A 112 -24.42 -16.03 -8.30
N SER A 113 -24.34 -16.69 -9.46
CA SER A 113 -23.31 -17.71 -9.73
C SER A 113 -21.93 -17.15 -10.11
N GLU A 114 -21.72 -15.83 -10.00
CA GLU A 114 -20.37 -15.26 -9.89
C GLU A 114 -19.97 -14.91 -8.43
N SER A 115 -20.86 -15.11 -7.44
CA SER A 115 -20.59 -14.78 -6.03
C SER A 115 -19.88 -15.88 -5.21
N THR A 116 -19.44 -16.97 -5.86
CA THR A 116 -18.35 -17.79 -5.31
C THR A 116 -16.99 -17.12 -5.55
N GLY A 117 -16.83 -16.39 -6.66
CA GLY A 117 -15.56 -15.72 -6.99
C GLY A 117 -15.21 -14.59 -6.02
N ASP A 118 -16.13 -13.66 -5.75
CA ASP A 118 -15.85 -12.52 -4.85
C ASP A 118 -15.71 -12.94 -3.38
N LYS A 119 -16.44 -13.97 -2.94
CA LYS A 119 -16.29 -14.53 -1.59
C LYS A 119 -15.02 -15.38 -1.46
N GLU A 120 -14.66 -16.16 -2.48
CA GLU A 120 -13.40 -16.89 -2.53
C GLU A 120 -12.20 -15.93 -2.65
N GLU A 121 -12.32 -14.83 -3.41
CA GLU A 121 -11.32 -13.78 -3.51
C GLU A 121 -11.21 -12.98 -2.20
N GLU A 122 -12.31 -12.64 -1.53
CA GLU A 122 -12.27 -12.00 -0.20
C GLU A 122 -11.71 -12.94 0.87
N GLU A 123 -12.08 -14.21 0.88
CA GLU A 123 -11.52 -15.23 1.78
C GLU A 123 -10.03 -15.46 1.49
N ASP A 124 -9.62 -15.53 0.21
CA ASP A 124 -8.22 -15.65 -0.21
C ASP A 124 -7.39 -14.42 0.17
N ILE A 125 -7.91 -13.20 -0.08
CA ILE A 125 -7.24 -11.95 0.31
C ILE A 125 -7.11 -11.86 1.82
N THR A 126 -8.15 -12.24 2.58
CA THR A 126 -8.09 -12.27 4.05
C THR A 126 -7.00 -13.24 4.52
N HIS A 127 -6.95 -14.46 3.97
CA HIS A 127 -5.92 -15.44 4.28
C HIS A 127 -4.51 -14.95 3.90
N ARG A 128 -4.37 -14.28 2.76
CA ARG A 128 -3.10 -13.64 2.33
C ARG A 128 -2.69 -12.55 3.32
N LEU A 129 -3.60 -11.67 3.72
CA LEU A 129 -3.34 -10.56 4.64
C LEU A 129 -2.97 -11.01 6.06
N ILE A 130 -3.54 -12.12 6.52
CA ILE A 130 -3.14 -12.77 7.78
C ILE A 130 -1.67 -13.23 7.71
N ASN A 131 -1.21 -13.63 6.53
CA ASN A 131 0.15 -14.10 6.29
C ASN A 131 1.08 -13.04 5.66
N MET A 132 0.66 -11.77 5.61
CA MET A 132 1.35 -10.70 4.89
C MET A 132 2.82 -10.57 5.31
N GLU A 133 3.10 -10.60 6.61
CA GLU A 133 4.47 -10.52 7.13
C GLU A 133 5.34 -11.65 6.59
N LYS A 134 4.80 -12.88 6.52
CA LYS A 134 5.53 -14.04 6.00
C LYS A 134 5.84 -13.89 4.51
N HIS A 135 4.95 -13.28 3.73
CA HIS A 135 5.20 -12.99 2.32
C HIS A 135 6.28 -11.91 2.17
N LEU A 136 6.15 -10.80 2.88
CA LEU A 136 7.10 -9.69 2.81
C LEU A 136 8.51 -10.09 3.26
N ARG A 137 8.64 -10.93 4.31
CA ARG A 137 9.94 -11.43 4.81
C ARG A 137 10.74 -12.24 3.79
N LYS A 138 10.11 -12.79 2.74
CA LYS A 138 10.85 -13.49 1.67
C LYS A 138 11.75 -12.56 0.86
N ARG A 139 11.36 -11.27 0.78
CA ARG A 139 12.02 -10.25 -0.03
C ARG A 139 12.69 -9.18 0.84
N ILE A 140 12.10 -8.86 1.99
CA ILE A 140 12.54 -7.79 2.89
C ILE A 140 13.25 -8.39 4.08
N VAL A 141 14.56 -8.21 4.13
CA VAL A 141 15.45 -8.76 5.17
C VAL A 141 15.72 -7.72 6.25
N GLY A 142 15.67 -8.15 7.50
CA GLY A 142 16.12 -7.36 8.65
C GLY A 142 15.16 -6.27 9.13
N GLN A 143 14.08 -5.98 8.40
CA GLN A 143 13.16 -4.87 8.71
C GLN A 143 11.84 -5.36 9.34
N GLU A 144 11.94 -6.21 10.36
CA GLU A 144 10.80 -6.90 10.97
C GLU A 144 9.75 -5.94 11.56
N GLU A 145 10.20 -4.87 12.20
CA GLU A 145 9.32 -3.83 12.74
C GLU A 145 8.57 -3.10 11.62
N ALA A 146 9.25 -2.73 10.54
CA ALA A 146 8.64 -2.06 9.41
C ALA A 146 7.55 -2.92 8.75
N ILE A 147 7.86 -4.21 8.53
CA ILE A 147 6.92 -5.19 8.01
C ILE A 147 5.69 -5.32 8.92
N SER A 148 5.89 -5.40 10.23
CA SER A 148 4.81 -5.55 11.21
C SER A 148 3.88 -4.34 11.25
N VAL A 149 4.43 -3.13 11.30
CA VAL A 149 3.66 -1.87 11.35
C VAL A 149 2.83 -1.70 10.07
N VAL A 150 3.44 -1.89 8.90
CA VAL A 150 2.73 -1.78 7.62
C VAL A 150 1.64 -2.83 7.50
N SER A 151 1.94 -4.09 7.82
CA SER A 151 0.96 -5.18 7.72
C SER A 151 -0.24 -4.96 8.63
N LEU A 152 -0.01 -4.43 9.85
CA LEU A 152 -1.08 -4.07 10.78
C LEU A 152 -1.97 -2.95 10.21
N ALA A 153 -1.38 -1.88 9.67
CA ALA A 153 -2.12 -0.75 9.11
C ALA A 153 -2.97 -1.18 7.90
N ILE A 154 -2.42 -1.99 7.00
CA ILE A 154 -3.15 -2.51 5.84
C ILE A 154 -4.30 -3.43 6.27
N ARG A 155 -4.09 -4.32 7.25
CA ARG A 155 -5.16 -5.14 7.80
C ARG A 155 -6.29 -4.31 8.40
N LYS A 156 -5.97 -3.25 9.17
CA LYS A 156 -6.97 -2.32 9.73
C LYS A 156 -7.81 -1.67 8.63
N ALA A 157 -7.18 -1.26 7.53
CA ALA A 157 -7.90 -0.69 6.40
C ALA A 157 -8.82 -1.73 5.73
N HIS A 158 -8.32 -2.94 5.52
CA HIS A 158 -9.10 -4.02 4.90
C HIS A 158 -10.34 -4.42 5.72
N VAL A 159 -10.24 -4.48 7.06
CA VAL A 159 -11.40 -4.80 7.92
C VAL A 159 -12.34 -3.61 8.16
N GLY A 160 -12.17 -2.50 7.43
CA GLY A 160 -13.04 -1.33 7.51
C GLY A 160 -12.87 -0.48 8.78
N LEU A 161 -11.78 -0.66 9.54
CA LEU A 161 -11.49 0.16 10.73
C LEU A 161 -10.85 1.52 10.40
N LYS A 162 -10.67 1.81 9.10
CA LYS A 162 -10.15 3.07 8.58
C LYS A 162 -11.24 3.83 7.84
N ASN A 163 -11.12 5.15 7.78
CA ASN A 163 -11.99 6.00 6.96
C ASN A 163 -11.90 5.58 5.48
N PRO A 164 -13.02 5.18 4.83
CA PRO A 164 -13.03 4.70 3.45
C PRO A 164 -12.80 5.79 2.39
N GLN A 165 -12.84 7.07 2.78
CA GLN A 165 -12.52 8.19 1.88
C GLN A 165 -11.02 8.46 1.77
N LYS A 166 -10.21 7.91 2.68
CA LYS A 166 -8.75 8.10 2.70
C LYS A 166 -8.06 6.98 1.94
N PRO A 167 -6.78 7.16 1.54
CA PRO A 167 -5.98 6.07 0.98
C PRO A 167 -5.95 4.85 1.89
N ILE A 168 -5.67 3.66 1.38
CA ILE A 168 -5.61 2.39 2.15
C ILE A 168 -4.62 2.53 3.32
N GLY A 169 -3.47 3.14 3.09
CA GLY A 169 -2.43 3.39 4.09
C GLY A 169 -1.57 4.57 3.69
N SER A 170 -1.17 5.40 4.65
CA SER A 170 -0.16 6.43 4.45
C SER A 170 1.02 6.23 5.40
N PHE A 171 2.22 6.11 4.81
CA PHE A 171 3.42 5.72 5.55
C PHE A 171 4.57 6.68 5.29
N MET A 172 5.31 7.04 6.34
CA MET A 172 6.61 7.70 6.22
C MET A 172 7.72 6.72 6.60
N PHE A 173 8.52 6.34 5.62
CA PHE A 173 9.66 5.45 5.79
C PHE A 173 10.93 6.27 6.06
N ALA A 174 11.39 6.28 7.30
CA ALA A 174 12.58 7.00 7.73
C ALA A 174 13.76 6.04 7.96
N GLY A 175 14.94 6.36 7.42
CA GLY A 175 16.16 5.59 7.69
C GLY A 175 17.26 5.81 6.65
N PRO A 176 18.41 5.11 6.74
CA PRO A 176 19.54 5.29 5.82
C PRO A 176 19.24 4.88 4.37
N THR A 177 20.11 5.27 3.44
CA THR A 177 19.99 4.81 2.05
C THR A 177 20.29 3.32 1.92
N GLY A 178 19.56 2.62 1.04
CA GLY A 178 19.87 1.22 0.72
C GLY A 178 19.48 0.18 1.79
N VAL A 179 18.64 0.53 2.77
CA VAL A 179 18.17 -0.38 3.84
C VAL A 179 16.85 -1.10 3.51
N GLY A 180 16.22 -0.81 2.37
CA GLY A 180 15.00 -1.50 1.90
C GLY A 180 13.71 -0.68 1.87
N LYS A 181 13.75 0.64 2.06
CA LYS A 181 12.54 1.51 2.01
C LYS A 181 11.73 1.35 0.71
N THR A 182 12.39 1.60 -0.44
CA THR A 182 11.80 1.45 -1.78
C THR A 182 11.47 -0.02 -2.09
N GLU A 183 12.24 -0.96 -1.55
CA GLU A 183 12.03 -2.38 -1.78
C GLU A 183 10.75 -2.87 -1.09
N LEU A 184 10.48 -2.41 0.12
CA LEU A 184 9.23 -2.68 0.81
C LEU A 184 8.04 -2.10 0.03
N ALA A 185 8.16 -0.91 -0.55
CA ALA A 185 7.10 -0.34 -1.39
C ALA A 185 6.78 -1.23 -2.62
N LYS A 186 7.80 -1.76 -3.29
CA LYS A 186 7.63 -2.71 -4.40
C LYS A 186 7.01 -4.03 -3.96
N ALA A 187 7.48 -4.58 -2.85
CA ALA A 187 6.94 -5.81 -2.27
C ALA A 187 5.46 -5.65 -1.89
N LEU A 188 5.06 -4.46 -1.42
CA LEU A 188 3.66 -4.13 -1.15
C LEU A 188 2.84 -4.04 -2.43
N ALA A 189 3.36 -3.40 -3.48
CA ALA A 189 2.68 -3.33 -4.78
C ALA A 189 2.42 -4.73 -5.35
N GLU A 190 3.44 -5.59 -5.36
CA GLU A 190 3.32 -6.99 -5.77
C GLU A 190 2.30 -7.75 -4.90
N PHE A 191 2.38 -7.59 -3.58
CA PHE A 191 1.52 -8.32 -2.66
C PHE A 191 0.04 -7.91 -2.76
N LEU A 192 -0.25 -6.61 -2.88
CA LEU A 192 -1.62 -6.05 -2.85
C LEU A 192 -2.26 -5.98 -4.24
N PHE A 193 -1.46 -5.71 -5.27
CA PHE A 193 -1.96 -5.43 -6.62
C PHE A 193 -1.46 -6.44 -7.67
N GLY A 194 -0.65 -7.42 -7.26
CA GLY A 194 -0.22 -8.54 -8.10
C GLY A 194 1.02 -8.29 -8.95
N ASP A 195 1.48 -7.05 -9.09
CA ASP A 195 2.69 -6.68 -9.84
C ASP A 195 3.47 -5.58 -9.11
N GLU A 196 4.79 -5.74 -8.99
CA GLU A 196 5.67 -4.70 -8.43
C GLU A 196 5.69 -3.41 -9.28
N ARG A 197 5.23 -3.47 -10.53
CA ARG A 197 5.06 -2.34 -11.44
C ARG A 197 3.79 -1.52 -11.18
N GLU A 198 2.93 -1.95 -10.27
CA GLU A 198 1.84 -1.13 -9.73
C GLU A 198 2.35 -0.12 -8.69
N ILE A 199 3.45 0.54 -9.04
CA ILE A 199 4.08 1.60 -8.27
C ILE A 199 4.18 2.87 -9.13
N ILE A 200 3.57 3.96 -8.66
CA ILE A 200 3.73 5.29 -9.23
C ILE A 200 4.83 5.97 -8.42
N ARG A 201 6.03 6.05 -8.98
CA ARG A 201 7.19 6.61 -8.29
C ARG A 201 7.41 8.07 -8.69
N ILE A 202 7.60 8.91 -7.67
CA ILE A 202 7.87 10.33 -7.78
C ILE A 202 9.17 10.60 -7.03
N ASP A 203 10.21 11.03 -7.75
CA ASP A 203 11.44 11.50 -7.13
C ASP A 203 11.23 12.95 -6.66
N CYS A 204 11.12 13.16 -5.35
CA CYS A 204 10.86 14.49 -4.80
C CYS A 204 12.02 15.47 -4.99
N SER A 205 13.23 15.00 -5.34
CA SER A 205 14.36 15.85 -5.69
C SER A 205 14.11 16.64 -6.99
N GLU A 206 13.28 16.13 -7.91
CA GLU A 206 12.85 16.83 -9.13
C GLU A 206 11.85 17.98 -8.87
N TYR A 207 11.42 18.16 -7.61
CA TYR A 207 10.41 19.15 -7.19
C TYR A 207 10.96 20.09 -6.12
N SER A 208 12.27 20.34 -6.16
CA SER A 208 12.96 21.23 -5.21
C SER A 208 12.58 22.71 -5.42
N MET A 209 12.17 23.09 -6.64
CA MET A 209 11.78 24.45 -6.96
C MET A 209 10.26 24.63 -6.90
N SER A 210 9.84 25.84 -6.48
CA SER A 210 8.43 26.16 -6.20
C SER A 210 7.49 26.15 -7.41
N HIS A 211 7.99 26.03 -8.64
CA HIS A 211 7.20 25.98 -9.88
C HIS A 211 7.12 24.55 -10.46
N GLU A 212 7.98 23.63 -10.03
CA GLU A 212 8.05 22.27 -10.59
C GLU A 212 6.87 21.40 -10.17
N TYR A 213 6.20 21.73 -9.05
CA TYR A 213 4.97 21.04 -8.62
C TYR A 213 3.85 21.08 -9.67
N ALA A 214 3.85 22.07 -10.58
CA ALA A 214 2.90 22.10 -11.69
C ALA A 214 3.04 20.88 -12.61
N LYS A 215 4.22 20.27 -12.71
CA LYS A 215 4.40 19.00 -13.46
C LYS A 215 3.58 17.85 -12.85
N LEU A 216 3.28 17.88 -11.54
CA LEU A 216 2.50 16.82 -10.86
C LEU A 216 1.00 16.98 -11.02
N ILE A 217 0.51 18.21 -11.03
CA ILE A 217 -0.94 18.54 -10.98
C ILE A 217 -1.45 19.27 -12.23
N GLY A 218 -0.60 19.43 -13.25
CA GLY A 218 -0.88 20.16 -14.49
C GLY A 218 -0.45 21.62 -14.40
N ALA A 219 -0.23 22.28 -15.54
CA ALA A 219 0.02 23.73 -15.54
C ALA A 219 -1.29 24.50 -15.28
N PRO A 220 -1.26 25.71 -14.67
CA PRO A 220 -2.46 26.54 -14.51
C PRO A 220 -3.02 27.06 -15.86
N PRO A 221 -4.31 27.44 -15.91
CA PRO A 221 -4.91 28.10 -17.08
C PRO A 221 -4.08 29.29 -17.57
N GLY A 222 -3.73 29.26 -18.86
CA GLY A 222 -2.95 30.32 -19.52
C GLY A 222 -1.43 30.07 -19.59
N TYR A 223 -0.92 28.95 -19.06
CA TYR A 223 0.50 28.57 -19.18
C TYR A 223 0.74 27.51 -20.27
N ILE A 224 1.96 27.45 -20.82
CA ILE A 224 2.38 26.40 -21.75
C ILE A 224 2.29 25.05 -21.02
N GLY A 225 1.69 24.04 -21.66
CA GLY A 225 1.42 22.74 -21.04
C GLY A 225 0.06 22.63 -20.33
N HIS A 226 -0.77 23.68 -20.33
CA HIS A 226 -2.13 23.64 -19.74
C HIS A 226 -3.10 22.65 -20.43
N LYS A 227 -2.75 22.04 -21.56
CA LYS A 227 -3.59 20.97 -22.13
C LYS A 227 -3.16 19.58 -21.68
N GLU A 228 -2.03 19.48 -21.00
CA GLU A 228 -1.48 18.23 -20.48
C GLU A 228 -1.81 18.15 -19.00
N GLY A 229 -2.46 17.04 -18.59
CA GLY A 229 -2.72 16.78 -17.18
C GLY A 229 -1.42 16.61 -16.38
N GLY A 230 -1.53 16.67 -15.05
CA GLY A 230 -0.39 16.45 -14.18
C GLY A 230 0.10 15.00 -14.20
N PHE A 231 1.42 14.79 -14.06
CA PHE A 231 2.01 13.46 -14.02
C PHE A 231 1.35 12.56 -12.96
N LEU A 232 1.18 13.07 -11.74
CA LEU A 232 0.58 12.29 -10.64
C LEU A 232 -0.91 12.05 -10.88
N THR A 233 -1.63 13.10 -11.28
CA THR A 233 -3.08 13.04 -11.49
C THR A 233 -3.43 12.07 -12.62
N GLU A 234 -2.72 12.12 -13.74
CA GLU A 234 -2.92 11.21 -14.87
C GLU A 234 -2.47 9.77 -14.55
N ALA A 235 -1.34 9.60 -13.85
CA ALA A 235 -0.87 8.27 -13.47
C ALA A 235 -1.87 7.56 -12.54
N VAL A 236 -2.49 8.27 -11.60
CA VAL A 236 -3.47 7.69 -10.67
C VAL A 236 -4.82 7.47 -11.36
N LYS A 237 -5.25 8.35 -12.29
CA LYS A 237 -6.41 8.08 -13.15
C LYS A 237 -6.22 6.78 -13.95
N ALA A 238 -5.01 6.55 -14.48
CA ALA A 238 -4.68 5.33 -15.22
C ALA A 238 -4.54 4.08 -14.31
N LYS A 239 -4.03 4.26 -13.08
CA LYS A 239 -3.75 3.19 -12.11
C LYS A 239 -4.28 3.56 -10.71
N PRO A 240 -5.61 3.49 -10.50
CA PRO A 240 -6.23 3.91 -9.23
C PRO A 240 -5.90 2.97 -8.06
N ARG A 241 -5.55 1.72 -8.34
CA ARG A 241 -5.08 0.71 -7.38
C ARG A 241 -3.57 0.57 -7.49
N SER A 242 -2.83 1.43 -6.80
CA SER A 242 -1.37 1.46 -6.89
C SER A 242 -0.71 1.92 -5.60
N VAL A 243 0.58 1.60 -5.47
CA VAL A 243 1.45 2.22 -4.47
C VAL A 243 1.98 3.53 -5.04
N VAL A 244 1.68 4.66 -4.40
CA VAL A 244 2.24 5.96 -4.78
C VAL A 244 3.44 6.24 -3.87
N LEU A 245 4.64 6.21 -4.45
CA LEU A 245 5.91 6.37 -3.75
C LEU A 245 6.50 7.76 -3.99
N PHE A 246 6.55 8.58 -2.94
CA PHE A 246 7.27 9.85 -2.88
C PHE A 246 8.66 9.61 -2.28
N ASP A 247 9.67 9.55 -3.12
CA ASP A 247 11.05 9.22 -2.73
C ASP A 247 11.83 10.50 -2.36
N GLU A 248 12.64 10.45 -1.30
CA GLU A 248 13.47 11.59 -0.84
C GLU A 248 12.67 12.87 -0.54
N LEU A 249 11.55 12.76 0.18
CA LEU A 249 10.62 13.87 0.41
C LEU A 249 11.29 15.10 1.05
N GLU A 250 12.35 14.92 1.85
CA GLU A 250 13.10 16.03 2.47
C GLU A 250 13.75 16.99 1.46
N LYS A 251 13.87 16.59 0.19
CA LYS A 251 14.44 17.40 -0.90
C LYS A 251 13.39 18.23 -1.64
N ALA A 252 12.11 17.97 -1.42
CA ALA A 252 11.02 18.66 -2.10
C ALA A 252 10.81 20.08 -1.55
N HIS A 253 10.28 20.95 -2.40
CA HIS A 253 9.74 22.24 -1.95
C HIS A 253 8.52 22.05 -1.04
N ARG A 254 8.31 22.96 -0.08
CA ARG A 254 7.15 22.94 0.85
C ARG A 254 5.78 22.82 0.17
N LYS A 255 5.65 23.28 -1.08
CA LYS A 255 4.40 23.11 -1.88
C LYS A 255 4.03 21.64 -2.11
N MET A 256 5.00 20.73 -2.14
CA MET A 256 4.75 19.28 -2.19
C MET A 256 3.95 18.82 -0.98
N HIS A 257 4.24 19.36 0.20
CA HIS A 257 3.52 19.00 1.43
C HIS A 257 2.04 19.39 1.33
N ASN A 258 1.71 20.51 0.68
CA ASN A 258 0.32 20.94 0.49
C ASN A 258 -0.45 19.98 -0.43
N VAL A 259 0.19 19.49 -1.49
CA VAL A 259 -0.38 18.48 -2.39
C VAL A 259 -0.64 17.19 -1.61
N LEU A 260 0.36 16.74 -0.84
CA LEU A 260 0.22 15.54 -0.01
C LEU A 260 -0.85 15.69 1.06
N LEU A 261 -0.98 16.85 1.71
CA LEU A 261 -2.03 17.09 2.71
C LEU A 261 -3.43 16.84 2.14
N GLN A 262 -3.73 17.29 0.91
CA GLN A 262 -5.02 17.02 0.27
C GLN A 262 -5.26 15.52 0.08
N ILE A 263 -4.23 14.79 -0.37
CA ILE A 263 -4.28 13.34 -0.58
C ILE A 263 -4.50 12.60 0.76
N LEU A 264 -3.81 13.01 1.82
CA LEU A 264 -3.85 12.34 3.13
C LEU A 264 -5.12 12.67 3.93
N ASP A 265 -5.71 13.83 3.68
CA ASP A 265 -6.90 14.31 4.38
C ASP A 265 -8.19 13.81 3.76
N ASP A 266 -8.37 14.09 2.48
CA ASP A 266 -9.63 13.86 1.79
C ASP A 266 -9.57 12.68 0.83
N GLY A 267 -8.37 12.08 0.64
CA GLY A 267 -8.16 11.06 -0.39
C GLY A 267 -8.41 11.57 -1.80
N ILE A 268 -8.39 12.89 -2.00
CA ILE A 268 -8.69 13.55 -3.27
C ILE A 268 -7.61 14.59 -3.52
N LEU A 269 -7.12 14.62 -4.77
CA LEU A 269 -6.30 15.72 -5.28
C LEU A 269 -7.09 16.43 -6.38
N THR A 270 -7.20 17.76 -6.28
CA THR A 270 -7.76 18.55 -7.37
C THR A 270 -6.64 19.06 -8.26
N ASP A 271 -6.70 18.76 -9.56
CA ASP A 271 -5.73 19.24 -10.53
C ASP A 271 -5.95 20.72 -10.88
N ASN A 272 -5.04 21.30 -11.66
CA ASN A 272 -5.14 22.71 -12.05
C ASN A 272 -6.25 23.01 -13.08
N HIS A 273 -6.94 21.99 -13.60
CA HIS A 273 -8.16 22.12 -14.41
C HIS A 273 -9.44 22.02 -13.57
N GLY A 274 -9.32 21.73 -12.27
CA GLY A 274 -10.43 21.53 -11.36
C GLY A 274 -10.98 20.10 -11.35
N GLU A 275 -10.32 19.16 -12.01
CA GLU A 275 -10.71 17.75 -11.96
C GLU A 275 -10.24 17.10 -10.66
N LYS A 276 -11.11 16.28 -10.07
CA LYS A 276 -10.83 15.55 -8.83
C LYS A 276 -10.30 14.16 -9.13
N VAL A 277 -9.13 13.84 -8.61
CA VAL A 277 -8.51 12.51 -8.68
C VAL A 277 -8.59 11.84 -7.31
N ILE A 278 -9.07 10.60 -7.28
CA ILE A 278 -9.34 9.85 -6.05
C ILE A 278 -8.18 8.89 -5.75
N PHE A 279 -7.73 8.88 -4.49
CA PHE A 279 -6.61 8.10 -3.96
C PHE A 279 -7.04 7.04 -2.93
N LYS A 280 -8.35 6.82 -2.73
CA LYS A 280 -8.88 5.90 -1.70
C LYS A 280 -8.33 4.47 -1.82
N ASP A 281 -8.10 4.00 -3.04
CA ASP A 281 -7.59 2.66 -3.34
C ASP A 281 -6.06 2.60 -3.49
N CYS A 282 -5.37 3.70 -3.17
CA CYS A 282 -3.91 3.79 -3.21
C CYS A 282 -3.29 3.52 -1.83
N VAL A 283 -2.05 3.04 -1.84
CA VAL A 283 -1.16 3.10 -0.66
C VAL A 283 -0.14 4.21 -0.88
N ILE A 284 -0.10 5.20 0.02
CA ILE A 284 0.81 6.34 -0.07
C ILE A 284 2.05 6.04 0.78
N ILE A 285 3.22 6.05 0.16
CA ILE A 285 4.49 5.86 0.83
C ILE A 285 5.37 7.06 0.55
N MET A 286 5.87 7.67 1.61
CA MET A 286 6.89 8.72 1.55
C MET A 286 8.17 8.15 2.14
N THR A 287 9.31 8.40 1.52
CA THR A 287 10.61 8.01 2.09
C THR A 287 11.41 9.24 2.45
N THR A 288 12.19 9.10 3.51
CA THR A 288 13.13 10.15 3.91
C THR A 288 14.41 9.57 4.50
N ASN A 289 15.51 10.28 4.27
CA ASN A 289 16.79 10.00 4.90
C ASN A 289 17.04 10.92 6.13
N VAL A 290 16.01 11.60 6.63
CA VAL A 290 16.09 12.40 7.86
C VAL A 290 16.35 11.50 9.07
N GLY A 291 17.18 11.98 9.99
CA GLY A 291 17.54 11.27 11.23
C GLY A 291 18.73 10.32 11.10
N VAL A 292 19.30 10.13 9.91
CA VAL A 292 20.38 9.16 9.64
C VAL A 292 21.66 9.46 10.44
N GLU A 293 22.03 10.73 10.58
CA GLU A 293 23.22 11.11 11.36
C GLU A 293 23.02 10.89 12.85
N GLU A 294 21.82 11.17 13.35
CA GLU A 294 21.42 10.92 14.73
C GLU A 294 21.46 9.42 15.04
N PHE A 295 20.95 8.57 14.14
CA PHE A 295 21.04 7.11 14.27
C PHE A 295 22.49 6.63 14.36
N GLN A 296 23.38 7.10 13.50
CA GLN A 296 24.79 6.69 13.50
C GLN A 296 25.52 7.11 14.78
N LYS A 297 25.16 8.26 15.37
CA LYS A 297 25.72 8.73 16.64
C LYS A 297 25.24 7.85 17.80
N ILE A 298 23.96 7.50 17.82
CA ILE A 298 23.35 6.65 18.85
C ILE A 298 23.94 5.24 18.82
N GLU A 299 24.06 4.63 17.64
CA GLU A 299 24.63 3.28 17.51
C GLU A 299 26.10 3.20 17.97
N LYS A 300 26.91 4.22 17.66
CA LYS A 300 28.31 4.29 18.11
C LYS A 300 28.46 4.42 19.63
N LEU A 301 27.50 5.04 20.31
CA LEU A 301 27.52 5.23 21.76
C LEU A 301 27.08 3.98 22.54
N ILE A 302 26.37 3.05 21.90
CA ILE A 302 25.60 1.98 22.58
C ILE A 302 26.26 0.58 22.47
N GLY A 303 27.44 0.46 21.85
CA GLY A 303 28.15 -0.80 21.58
C GLY A 303 28.55 -1.73 22.76
N PHE A 304 27.95 -1.61 23.95
CA PHE A 304 28.20 -2.47 25.11
C PHE A 304 26.89 -2.86 25.85
N GLY A 305 26.32 -4.04 25.56
CA GLY A 305 25.38 -4.74 26.46
C GLY A 305 23.98 -5.08 25.90
N SER A 306 23.48 -6.28 26.22
CA SER A 306 22.22 -6.86 25.70
C SER A 306 20.93 -6.34 26.33
N GLU A 307 20.96 -5.75 27.54
CA GLU A 307 19.80 -5.05 28.13
C GLU A 307 19.54 -3.67 27.48
N ALA A 308 20.46 -3.18 26.63
CA ALA A 308 20.33 -1.92 25.93
C ALA A 308 19.31 -1.97 24.77
N VAL A 309 18.99 -3.16 24.23
CA VAL A 309 18.26 -3.31 22.95
C VAL A 309 16.80 -2.81 22.98
N GLN A 310 16.08 -2.95 24.10
CA GLN A 310 14.71 -2.39 24.22
C GLN A 310 14.71 -0.89 24.56
N LYS A 311 15.71 -0.41 25.31
CA LYS A 311 15.94 1.04 25.48
C LYS A 311 16.32 1.67 24.13
N ASP A 312 17.07 0.94 23.31
CA ASP A 312 17.56 1.36 21.99
C ASP A 312 16.39 1.65 21.03
N LEU A 313 15.38 0.78 20.93
CA LEU A 313 14.22 1.01 20.04
C LEU A 313 13.41 2.26 20.41
N ASN A 314 13.11 2.45 21.70
CA ASN A 314 12.33 3.61 22.15
C ASN A 314 13.13 4.92 22.01
N VAL A 315 14.45 4.88 22.26
CA VAL A 315 15.34 6.01 22.03
C VAL A 315 15.43 6.34 20.54
N ARG A 316 15.61 5.34 19.67
CA ARG A 316 15.60 5.48 18.21
C ARG A 316 14.31 6.13 17.72
N LYS A 317 13.14 5.62 18.10
CA LYS A 317 11.85 6.20 17.72
C LYS A 317 11.73 7.66 18.15
N ARG A 318 12.14 7.97 19.38
CA ARG A 318 12.10 9.34 19.92
C ARG A 318 12.99 10.30 19.15
N GLU A 319 14.24 9.90 18.87
CA GLU A 319 15.17 10.75 18.12
C GLU A 319 14.78 10.87 16.65
N THR A 320 14.22 9.81 16.05
CA THR A 320 13.60 9.88 14.71
C THR A 320 12.46 10.89 14.67
N SER A 321 11.56 10.82 15.66
CA SER A 321 10.40 11.72 15.74
C SER A 321 10.86 13.17 15.85
N LYS A 322 11.85 13.45 16.71
CA LYS A 322 12.47 14.79 16.82
C LYS A 322 13.11 15.26 15.51
N ALA A 323 13.78 14.38 14.77
CA ALA A 323 14.40 14.73 13.49
C ALA A 323 13.32 15.04 12.44
N LEU A 324 12.26 14.21 12.37
CA LEU A 324 11.11 14.44 11.49
C LEU A 324 10.39 15.74 11.81
N GLU A 325 10.13 16.04 13.08
CA GLU A 325 9.50 17.30 13.52
C GLU A 325 10.30 18.56 13.16
N LYS A 326 11.62 18.43 13.00
CA LYS A 326 12.48 19.53 12.52
C LYS A 326 12.40 19.73 11.00
N SER A 327 12.26 18.64 10.25
CA SER A 327 12.27 18.66 8.78
C SER A 327 10.89 18.85 8.17
N PHE A 328 9.83 18.43 8.86
CA PHE A 328 8.47 18.43 8.35
C PHE A 328 7.52 19.13 9.32
N PRO A 329 6.50 19.86 8.81
CA PRO A 329 5.58 20.57 9.68
C PRO A 329 4.67 19.58 10.44
N PRO A 330 4.33 19.84 11.73
CA PRO A 330 3.49 18.94 12.53
C PRO A 330 2.13 18.66 11.90
N GLU A 331 1.54 19.65 11.22
CA GLU A 331 0.26 19.52 10.51
C GLU A 331 0.28 18.40 9.46
N PHE A 332 1.43 18.16 8.82
CA PHE A 332 1.64 17.11 7.84
C PHE A 332 1.90 15.76 8.51
N LEU A 333 2.78 15.74 9.52
CA LEU A 333 3.11 14.52 10.26
C LEU A 333 1.87 13.88 10.89
N ASN A 334 0.94 14.70 11.39
CA ASN A 334 -0.31 14.24 12.01
C ASN A 334 -1.31 13.61 11.02
N ARG A 335 -1.09 13.69 9.70
CA ARG A 335 -1.96 13.09 8.66
C ARG A 335 -1.43 11.78 8.11
N ILE A 336 -0.21 11.40 8.49
CA ILE A 336 0.40 10.13 8.14
C ILE A 336 -0.08 9.09 9.16
N ASP A 337 -0.59 7.94 8.70
CA ASP A 337 -1.11 6.92 9.61
C ASP A 337 -0.02 6.33 10.48
N GLU A 338 1.13 5.99 9.87
CA GLU A 338 2.23 5.33 10.56
C GLU A 338 3.60 5.86 10.12
N MET A 339 4.44 6.20 11.11
CA MET A 339 5.85 6.52 10.91
C MET A 339 6.67 5.24 11.09
N VAL A 340 7.39 4.83 10.07
CA VAL A 340 8.11 3.56 10.03
C VAL A 340 9.61 3.82 9.99
N THR A 341 10.30 3.37 11.04
CA THR A 341 11.75 3.49 11.15
C THR A 341 12.44 2.24 10.58
N PHE A 342 13.40 2.44 9.68
CA PHE A 342 14.26 1.41 9.13
C PHE A 342 15.63 1.45 9.80
N ARG A 343 16.11 0.28 10.23
CA ARG A 343 17.42 0.16 10.85
C ARG A 343 18.52 -0.10 9.81
N PRO A 344 19.79 0.25 10.11
CA PRO A 344 20.93 -0.21 9.34
C PRO A 344 20.96 -1.74 9.21
N LEU A 345 21.49 -2.22 8.09
CA LEU A 345 21.64 -3.63 7.80
C LEU A 345 22.90 -4.18 8.47
N THR A 346 22.75 -5.28 9.21
CA THR A 346 23.86 -6.01 9.81
C THR A 346 24.58 -6.87 8.78
N LYS A 347 25.76 -7.40 9.12
CA LYS A 347 26.45 -8.39 8.27
C LYS A 347 25.56 -9.60 7.99
N VAL A 348 24.80 -10.08 8.97
CA VAL A 348 23.86 -11.21 8.80
C VAL A 348 22.75 -10.84 7.81
N ASP A 349 22.17 -9.64 7.93
CA ASP A 349 21.15 -9.20 6.96
C ASP A 349 21.74 -9.13 5.53
N ASN A 350 22.97 -8.64 5.37
CA ASN A 350 23.63 -8.59 4.06
C ASN A 350 23.93 -9.99 3.49
N MET A 351 24.18 -11.00 4.33
CA MET A 351 24.31 -12.39 3.89
C MET A 351 22.98 -12.91 3.33
N ASP A 352 21.86 -12.67 4.00
CA ASP A 352 20.57 -13.15 3.51
C ASP A 352 20.14 -12.39 2.24
N ILE A 353 20.45 -11.09 2.16
CA ILE A 353 20.22 -10.29 0.95
C ILE A 353 21.08 -10.80 -0.22
N PHE A 354 22.33 -11.22 0.04
CA PHE A 354 23.17 -11.84 -0.98
C PHE A 354 22.49 -13.08 -1.57
N ASP A 355 21.91 -13.95 -0.74
CA ASP A 355 21.23 -15.17 -1.21
C ASP A 355 20.04 -14.85 -2.13
N ILE A 356 19.28 -13.80 -1.79
CA ILE A 356 18.16 -13.34 -2.62
C ILE A 356 18.69 -12.83 -3.98
N MET A 357 19.72 -11.99 -3.97
CA MET A 357 20.27 -11.40 -5.19
C MET A 357 20.96 -12.42 -6.09
N ILE A 358 21.68 -13.39 -5.51
CA ILE A 358 22.41 -14.39 -6.29
C ILE A 358 21.48 -15.41 -6.93
N ALA A 359 20.29 -15.65 -6.35
CA ALA A 359 19.29 -16.55 -6.92
C ALA A 359 18.90 -16.16 -8.36
N GLU A 360 18.82 -14.86 -8.69
CA GLU A 360 18.57 -14.37 -10.05
C GLU A 360 19.71 -14.73 -11.03
N VAL A 361 20.94 -14.81 -10.55
CA VAL A 361 22.10 -15.23 -11.34
C VAL A 361 22.06 -16.75 -11.55
N LEU A 362 21.78 -17.49 -10.48
CA LEU A 362 21.68 -18.95 -10.52
C LEU A 362 20.58 -19.42 -11.47
N ASP A 363 19.39 -18.80 -11.43
CA ASP A 363 18.29 -19.12 -12.36
C ASP A 363 18.66 -18.87 -13.83
N ARG A 364 19.38 -17.77 -14.12
CA ARG A 364 19.88 -17.50 -15.48
C ARG A 364 20.90 -18.54 -15.94
N LEU A 365 21.77 -19.02 -15.04
CA LEU A 365 22.74 -20.06 -15.37
C LEU A 365 22.09 -21.43 -15.54
N ASP A 366 21.10 -21.76 -14.73
CA ASP A 366 20.34 -23.01 -14.84
C ASP A 366 19.61 -23.09 -16.19
N LYS A 367 19.06 -21.96 -16.68
CA LYS A 367 18.49 -21.86 -18.04
C LYS A 367 19.52 -22.08 -19.16
N LEU A 368 20.78 -21.77 -18.92
CA LEU A 368 21.91 -22.11 -19.82
C LEU A 368 22.40 -23.56 -19.60
N GLY A 369 21.82 -24.27 -18.63
CA GLY A 369 22.14 -25.63 -18.23
C GLY A 369 23.47 -25.74 -17.49
N MET A 370 23.86 -24.71 -16.73
CA MET A 370 25.06 -24.70 -15.89
C MET A 370 24.66 -24.52 -14.43
N ASP A 371 25.26 -25.29 -13.52
CA ASP A 371 24.99 -25.23 -12.08
C ASP A 371 26.14 -24.51 -11.37
N LEU A 372 25.90 -23.34 -10.79
CA LEU A 372 26.92 -22.59 -10.05
C LEU A 372 26.75 -22.79 -8.55
N VAL A 373 27.80 -23.30 -7.91
CA VAL A 373 27.85 -23.53 -6.46
C VAL A 373 28.66 -22.43 -5.79
N ILE A 374 27.96 -21.59 -5.02
CA ILE A 374 28.57 -20.58 -4.17
C ILE A 374 28.88 -21.18 -2.79
N THR A 375 30.14 -21.12 -2.37
CA THR A 375 30.55 -21.55 -1.02
C THR A 375 30.29 -20.46 0.01
N GLN A 376 30.16 -20.83 1.29
CA GLN A 376 29.99 -19.88 2.38
C GLN A 376 31.15 -18.87 2.46
N GLU A 377 32.38 -19.33 2.22
CA GLU A 377 33.58 -18.49 2.16
C GLU A 377 33.48 -17.42 1.07
N VAL A 378 33.02 -17.78 -0.13
CA VAL A 378 32.84 -16.84 -1.24
C VAL A 378 31.74 -15.82 -0.94
N LYS A 379 30.63 -16.29 -0.37
CA LYS A 379 29.54 -15.41 0.08
C LYS A 379 30.05 -14.39 1.10
N GLU A 380 30.79 -14.85 2.11
CA GLU A 380 31.37 -13.99 3.14
C GLU A 380 32.31 -12.95 2.55
N TYR A 381 33.20 -13.38 1.67
CA TYR A 381 34.14 -12.53 0.99
C TYR A 381 33.44 -11.44 0.16
N ILE A 382 32.38 -11.77 -0.59
CA ILE A 382 31.64 -10.77 -1.38
C ILE A 382 30.89 -9.80 -0.47
N VAL A 383 30.28 -10.26 0.62
CA VAL A 383 29.57 -9.39 1.57
C VAL A 383 30.54 -8.43 2.24
N ASP A 384 31.73 -8.89 2.64
CA ASP A 384 32.74 -8.05 3.28
C ASP A 384 33.31 -6.99 2.32
N ASN A 385 33.47 -7.33 1.04
CA ASN A 385 33.94 -6.39 0.01
C ASN A 385 32.83 -5.58 -0.67
N GLY A 386 31.56 -5.95 -0.45
CA GLY A 386 30.39 -5.46 -1.18
C GLY A 386 29.33 -4.79 -0.31
N SER A 387 29.49 -4.80 1.01
CA SER A 387 28.61 -4.06 1.93
C SER A 387 29.26 -2.75 2.38
N ASN A 388 28.44 -1.72 2.59
CA ASN A 388 28.90 -0.45 3.13
C ASN A 388 27.83 0.10 4.07
N GLU A 389 28.19 0.37 5.33
CA GLU A 389 27.28 0.90 6.35
C GLU A 389 26.55 2.18 5.90
N LYS A 390 27.18 3.02 5.08
CA LYS A 390 26.60 4.27 4.57
C LYS A 390 25.57 4.07 3.45
N TYR A 391 25.75 3.02 2.63
CA TYR A 391 24.95 2.80 1.41
C TYR A 391 24.07 1.55 1.47
N GLY A 392 24.03 0.86 2.62
CA GLY A 392 23.27 -0.36 2.83
C GLY A 392 23.68 -1.47 1.86
N ALA A 393 22.70 -2.21 1.35
CA ALA A 393 22.94 -3.33 0.42
C ALA A 393 23.12 -2.91 -1.04
N ARG A 394 23.03 -1.60 -1.38
CA ARG A 394 23.18 -1.12 -2.76
C ARG A 394 24.50 -1.57 -3.43
N PRO A 395 25.67 -1.51 -2.75
CA PRO A 395 26.93 -1.93 -3.37
C PRO A 395 27.03 -3.45 -3.57
N LEU A 396 26.20 -4.25 -2.88
CA LEU A 396 26.25 -5.72 -2.92
C LEU A 396 25.89 -6.26 -4.31
N LYS A 397 24.88 -5.67 -4.96
CA LYS A 397 24.53 -6.02 -6.36
C LYS A 397 25.70 -5.76 -7.31
N ARG A 398 26.44 -4.67 -7.10
CA ARG A 398 27.65 -4.36 -7.88
C ARG A 398 28.78 -5.36 -7.58
N ALA A 399 28.93 -5.77 -6.33
CA ALA A 399 29.91 -6.78 -5.94
C ALA A 399 29.61 -8.13 -6.60
N ILE A 400 28.36 -8.60 -6.56
CA ILE A 400 27.93 -9.83 -7.27
C ILE A 400 28.24 -9.71 -8.76
N LYS A 401 27.90 -8.59 -9.40
CA LYS A 401 28.21 -8.36 -10.81
C LYS A 401 29.72 -8.43 -11.09
N ASN A 402 30.52 -7.76 -10.28
CA ASN A 402 31.96 -7.65 -10.50
C ASN A 402 32.73 -8.95 -10.20
N TYR A 403 32.37 -9.64 -9.12
CA TYR A 403 33.09 -10.83 -8.65
C TYR A 403 32.53 -12.13 -9.25
N ILE A 404 31.25 -12.17 -9.62
CA ILE A 404 30.59 -13.37 -10.15
C ILE A 404 30.21 -13.21 -11.62
N GLU A 405 29.31 -12.28 -11.97
CA GLU A 405 28.76 -12.24 -13.33
C GLU A 405 29.83 -11.93 -14.40
N ASN A 406 30.65 -10.89 -14.18
CA ASN A 406 31.63 -10.47 -15.17
C ASN A 406 32.69 -11.55 -15.44
N PRO A 407 33.37 -12.15 -14.42
CA PRO A 407 34.36 -13.20 -14.69
C PRO A 407 33.73 -14.44 -15.33
N LEU A 408 32.54 -14.84 -14.86
CA LEU A 408 31.84 -16.00 -15.38
C LEU A 408 31.45 -15.82 -16.85
N SER A 409 31.04 -14.61 -17.25
CA SER A 409 30.76 -14.29 -18.65
C SER A 409 31.96 -14.53 -19.56
N GLY A 410 33.17 -14.14 -19.11
CA GLY A 410 34.42 -14.39 -19.83
C GLY A 410 34.70 -15.89 -19.99
N CYS A 411 34.58 -16.67 -18.91
CA CYS A 411 34.77 -18.12 -18.94
C CYS A 411 33.78 -18.83 -19.88
N ILE A 412 32.51 -18.41 -19.89
CA ILE A 412 31.48 -18.98 -20.78
C ILE A 412 31.80 -18.64 -22.25
N LEU A 413 32.18 -17.40 -22.56
CA LEU A 413 32.56 -16.98 -23.91
C LEU A 413 33.79 -17.74 -24.44
N ASN A 414 34.75 -18.02 -23.55
CA ASN A 414 35.94 -18.81 -23.88
C ASN A 414 35.66 -20.32 -23.98
N LYS A 415 34.42 -20.76 -23.70
CA LYS A 415 34.00 -22.17 -23.63
C LYS A 415 34.71 -22.98 -22.53
N ASP A 416 35.19 -22.31 -21.49
CA ASP A 416 35.75 -22.97 -20.31
C ASP A 416 34.67 -23.78 -19.57
N PHE A 417 33.42 -23.31 -19.61
CA PHE A 417 32.23 -23.98 -19.09
C PHE A 417 31.20 -24.18 -20.20
N VAL A 418 30.57 -25.36 -20.22
CA VAL A 418 29.54 -25.73 -21.19
C VAL A 418 28.31 -26.30 -20.49
N LYS A 419 27.23 -26.48 -21.26
CA LYS A 419 25.99 -27.08 -20.77
C LYS A 419 26.24 -28.44 -20.10
N GLY A 420 25.71 -28.62 -18.91
CA GLY A 420 25.86 -29.80 -18.05
C GLY A 420 26.97 -29.66 -17.00
N ASP A 421 27.81 -28.61 -17.07
CA ASP A 421 28.87 -28.40 -16.11
C ASP A 421 28.33 -27.89 -14.77
N LYS A 422 28.89 -28.42 -13.69
CA LYS A 422 28.82 -27.85 -12.34
C LYS A 422 30.04 -26.97 -12.13
N ILE A 423 29.87 -25.77 -11.61
CA ILE A 423 30.91 -24.75 -11.44
C ILE A 423 31.06 -24.49 -9.94
N ASN A 424 32.20 -24.86 -9.39
CA ASN A 424 32.52 -24.61 -7.99
C ASN A 424 33.31 -23.30 -7.87
N THR A 425 32.97 -22.47 -6.89
CA THR A 425 33.68 -21.22 -6.59
C THR A 425 34.64 -21.36 -5.41
N SER A 426 35.79 -20.68 -5.47
CA SER A 426 36.71 -20.49 -4.33
C SER A 426 37.28 -19.09 -4.32
N VAL A 427 37.62 -18.56 -3.13
CA VAL A 427 38.27 -17.26 -3.00
C VAL A 427 39.77 -17.39 -3.23
N VAL A 428 40.35 -16.48 -4.02
CA VAL A 428 41.81 -16.31 -4.15
C VAL A 428 42.17 -14.97 -3.52
N TYR A 429 42.51 -15.01 -2.24
CA TYR A 429 42.74 -13.80 -1.43
C TYR A 429 43.85 -12.91 -1.98
N ASP A 430 44.95 -13.48 -2.47
CA ASP A 430 46.12 -12.74 -2.98
C ASP A 430 45.80 -11.88 -4.22
N GLU A 431 44.82 -12.31 -5.02
CA GLU A 431 44.44 -11.67 -6.28
C GLU A 431 43.09 -10.94 -6.18
N ASN A 432 42.50 -10.91 -4.98
CA ASN A 432 41.20 -10.30 -4.69
C ASN A 432 40.13 -10.70 -5.72
N ARG A 433 40.04 -12.00 -6.04
CA ARG A 433 39.11 -12.55 -7.04
C ARG A 433 38.47 -13.86 -6.62
N ILE A 434 37.40 -14.21 -7.33
CA ILE A 434 36.77 -15.52 -7.26
C ILE A 434 37.30 -16.36 -8.42
N ASP A 435 37.73 -17.58 -8.09
CA ASP A 435 38.14 -18.58 -9.07
C ASP A 435 37.00 -19.58 -9.31
N PHE A 436 36.86 -20.02 -10.55
CA PHE A 436 35.80 -20.92 -11.00
C PHE A 436 36.42 -22.21 -11.52
N LYS A 437 35.99 -23.36 -11.00
CA LYS A 437 36.49 -24.68 -11.41
C LYS A 437 35.36 -25.62 -11.75
N LYS A 438 35.58 -26.51 -12.73
CA LYS A 438 34.63 -27.59 -13.01
C LYS A 438 34.50 -28.51 -11.80
N GLY A 439 33.29 -28.63 -11.28
CA GLY A 439 32.91 -29.59 -10.27
C GLY A 439 32.88 -31.00 -10.86
N LYS A 440 33.33 -31.99 -10.09
CA LYS A 440 33.11 -33.40 -10.44
C LYS A 440 31.61 -33.69 -10.32
N PRO A 441 30.98 -34.45 -11.25
CA PRO A 441 29.62 -34.89 -11.07
C PRO A 441 29.53 -35.69 -9.77
N GLU A 442 28.68 -35.28 -8.84
CA GLU A 442 28.47 -36.03 -7.61
C GLU A 442 27.93 -37.41 -7.95
N LYS A 443 28.70 -38.45 -7.63
CA LYS A 443 28.18 -39.82 -7.54
C LYS A 443 27.11 -39.81 -6.46
N THR A 444 25.85 -39.86 -6.87
CA THR A 444 24.70 -40.06 -6.00
C THR A 444 24.90 -41.33 -5.16
N THR A 445 25.42 -41.16 -3.94
CA THR A 445 25.43 -42.22 -2.94
C THR A 445 24.00 -42.34 -2.43
N LYS A 446 23.27 -43.33 -2.96
CA LYS A 446 21.98 -43.76 -2.41
C LYS A 446 22.15 -44.01 -0.90
N LYS A 447 21.62 -43.11 -0.08
CA LYS A 447 21.39 -43.34 1.35
C LYS A 447 20.45 -44.55 1.46
N LYS A 448 21.00 -45.72 1.79
CA LYS A 448 20.22 -46.87 2.25
C LYS A 448 19.54 -46.47 3.55
N THR A 449 18.24 -46.17 3.47
CA THR A 449 17.35 -46.10 4.63
C THR A 449 17.27 -47.48 5.27
N SER A 450 17.90 -47.64 6.43
CA SER A 450 17.70 -48.81 7.29
C SER A 450 16.32 -48.71 7.93
N LYS A 451 15.37 -49.51 7.43
CA LYS A 451 14.14 -49.86 8.15
C LYS A 451 14.54 -50.56 9.45
N LYS A 452 14.41 -49.87 10.59
CA LYS A 452 14.44 -50.50 11.91
C LYS A 452 13.03 -51.01 12.21
N THR A 453 12.83 -52.30 11.98
CA THR A 453 11.67 -53.07 12.42
C THR A 453 11.85 -53.35 13.92
N THR A 454 11.06 -52.73 14.79
CA THR A 454 10.97 -53.11 16.22
C THR A 454 9.74 -53.98 16.43
N THR A 455 9.97 -55.29 16.44
CA THR A 455 9.07 -56.32 16.96
C THR A 455 9.02 -56.28 18.49
N LYS A 456 7.80 -56.40 19.02
CA LYS A 456 7.45 -56.59 20.43
C LYS A 456 7.98 -57.93 20.98
N SER A 457 8.49 -57.92 22.22
CA SER A 457 8.39 -59.01 23.21
C SER A 457 8.57 -58.38 24.61
N THR A 458 7.52 -58.19 25.41
CA THR A 458 6.89 -59.07 26.44
C THR A 458 7.74 -59.46 27.66
N ALA A 459 7.20 -59.08 28.83
CA ALA A 459 7.36 -59.64 30.19
C ALA A 459 8.64 -59.23 30.97
N LYS A 460 8.65 -59.00 32.30
CA LYS A 460 7.63 -59.10 33.38
C LYS A 460 8.18 -58.34 34.62
N LYS A 461 7.25 -57.86 35.45
CA LYS A 461 7.36 -57.37 36.85
C LYS A 461 8.49 -58.00 37.69
N THR A 462 9.12 -57.18 38.57
CA THR A 462 8.95 -57.30 40.04
C THR A 462 9.53 -56.12 40.85
N THR A 463 8.70 -55.67 41.78
CA THR A 463 8.86 -54.80 42.96
C THR A 463 10.06 -55.07 43.87
N LYS A 464 10.62 -54.02 44.52
CA LYS A 464 10.61 -53.83 45.99
C LYS A 464 11.38 -52.58 46.48
N LYS A 465 10.68 -51.79 47.35
CA LYS A 465 11.12 -51.23 48.67
C LYS A 465 12.32 -50.25 48.69
N LYS A 466 12.40 -49.19 49.51
CA LYS A 466 11.58 -48.64 50.61
C LYS A 466 12.23 -47.31 51.10
N THR A 467 11.41 -46.35 51.53
CA THR A 467 11.55 -45.48 52.74
C THR A 467 12.64 -44.39 52.89
N THR A 468 12.14 -43.14 53.03
CA THR A 468 12.41 -42.08 54.06
C THR A 468 13.85 -41.55 54.23
N LYS A 469 14.14 -40.26 54.50
CA LYS A 469 13.60 -39.38 55.54
C LYS A 469 14.27 -37.98 55.44
N LYS A 470 13.52 -36.92 55.80
CA LYS A 470 13.90 -35.68 56.53
C LYS A 470 15.25 -34.99 56.24
N LYS A 471 15.19 -33.68 55.94
CA LYS A 471 15.69 -32.61 56.85
C LYS A 471 15.28 -31.21 56.37
N THR A 472 14.31 -30.64 57.07
CA THR A 472 14.22 -29.20 57.34
C THR A 472 15.13 -28.89 58.52
N LYS A 473 15.90 -27.80 58.45
CA LYS A 473 16.46 -27.13 59.63
C LYS A 473 16.40 -25.62 59.42
N LYS A 474 15.77 -24.97 60.38
CA LYS A 474 15.58 -23.54 60.59
C LYS A 474 16.15 -23.31 61.98
N ASP A 475 17.13 -22.42 62.12
CA ASP A 475 17.56 -21.82 63.39
C ASP A 475 17.90 -20.35 63.03
N LYS A 476 17.08 -19.36 63.42
CA LYS A 476 16.96 -18.68 64.74
C LYS A 476 18.10 -17.67 64.95
N LYS A 477 17.78 -16.36 64.97
CA LYS A 477 17.46 -15.52 66.16
C LYS A 477 18.74 -15.13 66.92
N ASP A 478 18.97 -13.95 67.46
CA ASP A 478 18.19 -12.74 67.78
C ASP A 478 19.19 -11.65 68.26
N ASP A 479 18.68 -10.45 68.54
CA ASP A 479 19.18 -9.43 69.49
C ASP A 479 20.38 -8.55 69.08
N LYS A 480 20.14 -7.29 68.72
CA LYS A 480 19.80 -6.16 69.61
C LYS A 480 19.41 -4.92 68.82
#